data_AF-A0A1V4VBC8-F1
#
_entry.id   AF-A0A1V4VBC8-F1
#
_cell.length_a   1.000
_cell.length_b   1.000
_cell.length_c   1.000
_cell.angle_alpha   90.00
_cell.angle_beta   90.00
_cell.angle_gamma   90.00
#
_symmetry.space_group_name_H-M   'P 1'
#
loop_
_entity.id
_entity.type
_entity.pdbx_description
1 polymer ?
#
loop_
_entity_poly.entity_id
_entity_poly.type
_entity_poly.pdbx_seq_one_letter_code
_entity_poly.pdbx_strand_id
1 'polypeptide(L)'
;MVTIEGTLAARAYNRKPETPIFSSLTKVTMCMLIVYFIVKMIDLNYRGVYSMAFNGSFESNMFLVEMILFVLVPIFMYAIPAIRNTQWGVLTASILVVAGVVFNRMNVVFTGMAQSAGGHYFPSIWEWLITLGMWSVLALAYLFVVENFPILVKEDHEQEGLSSGKSVSTGRSVEA
;
A
#
# COMPACT_ATOMS: atom_id res chain seq x y z
N MET A 1 -1.80 1.58 0.98
CA MET A 1 -2.69 2.70 1.35
C MET A 1 -1.88 3.93 1.77
N VAL A 2 -1.11 3.86 2.86
CA VAL A 2 -0.28 4.98 3.36
C VAL A 2 0.62 5.62 2.29
N THR A 3 1.27 4.84 1.42
CA THR A 3 2.11 5.40 0.35
C THR A 3 1.33 6.18 -0.71
N ILE A 4 0.09 5.76 -1.00
CA ILE A 4 -0.80 6.46 -1.93
C ILE A 4 -1.28 7.76 -1.29
N GLU A 5 -1.73 7.68 -0.03
CA GLU A 5 -2.18 8.84 0.76
C GLU A 5 -1.07 9.86 0.94
N GLY A 6 0.15 9.42 1.26
CA GLY A 6 1.32 10.28 1.38
C GLY A 6 1.69 10.96 0.06
N THR A 7 1.58 10.26 -1.07
CA THR A 7 1.81 10.86 -2.40
C THR A 7 0.70 11.87 -2.75
N LEU A 8 -0.56 11.55 -2.43
CA LEU A 8 -1.70 12.43 -2.70
C LEU A 8 -1.69 13.67 -1.79
N ALA A 9 -1.34 13.51 -0.51
CA ALA A 9 -1.16 14.58 0.45
C ALA A 9 0.03 15.47 0.06
N ALA A 10 1.17 14.88 -0.32
CA ALA A 10 2.31 15.65 -0.82
C ALA A 10 1.93 16.49 -2.05
N ARG A 11 1.11 15.95 -2.96
CA ARG A 11 0.58 16.69 -4.12
C ARG A 11 -0.43 17.78 -3.72
N ALA A 12 -1.32 17.52 -2.76
CA ALA A 12 -2.30 18.49 -2.28
C ALA A 12 -1.64 19.66 -1.51
N TYR A 13 -0.58 19.38 -0.76
CA TYR A 13 0.17 20.36 0.04
C TYR A 13 1.45 20.89 -0.64
N ASN A 14 1.68 20.60 -1.94
CA ASN A 14 2.87 20.98 -2.70
C ASN A 14 4.22 20.65 -2.01
N ARG A 15 4.28 19.56 -1.24
CA ARG A 15 5.53 19.06 -0.62
C ARG A 15 6.22 18.05 -1.52
N LYS A 16 7.56 17.98 -1.42
CA LYS A 16 8.33 16.91 -2.07
C LYS A 16 8.00 15.59 -1.38
N PRO A 17 7.54 14.55 -2.09
CA PRO A 17 7.22 13.29 -1.45
C PRO A 17 8.51 12.63 -0.95
N GLU A 18 8.53 12.18 0.30
CA GLU A 18 9.69 11.59 0.96
C GLU A 18 9.99 10.17 0.44
N THR A 19 10.56 10.11 -0.76
CA THR A 19 10.98 8.88 -1.44
C THR A 19 11.83 7.92 -0.59
N PRO A 20 12.77 8.36 0.30
CA PRO A 20 13.53 7.43 1.14
C PRO A 20 12.65 6.73 2.18
N ILE A 21 11.62 7.40 2.72
CA ILE A 21 10.67 6.80 3.67
C ILE A 21 9.79 5.79 2.96
N PHE A 22 9.29 6.12 1.76
CA PHE A 22 8.49 5.18 0.95
C PHE A 22 9.29 3.94 0.51
N SER A 23 10.58 4.09 0.22
CA SER A 23 11.49 2.97 -0.11
C SER A 23 11.70 2.03 1.08
N SER A 24 11.64 2.54 2.32
CA SER A 24 11.74 1.73 3.53
C SER A 24 10.42 1.02 3.85
N LEU A 25 9.28 1.71 3.73
CA LEU A 25 7.95 1.12 3.91
C LEU A 25 7.63 0.02 2.90
N THR A 26 8.11 0.15 1.66
CA THR A 26 7.90 -0.87 0.62
C THR A 26 8.62 -2.18 0.94
N LYS A 27 9.78 -2.15 1.61
CA LYS A 27 10.44 -3.39 2.09
C LYS A 27 9.59 -4.13 3.12
N VAL A 28 8.99 -3.40 4.07
CA VAL A 28 8.11 -3.98 5.09
C VAL A 28 6.85 -4.55 4.43
N THR A 29 6.26 -3.80 3.49
CA THR A 29 5.10 -4.25 2.70
C THR A 29 5.42 -5.53 1.94
N MET A 30 6.59 -5.60 1.28
CA MET A 30 7.04 -6.80 0.57
C MET A 30 7.15 -8.01 1.51
N CYS A 31 7.78 -7.84 2.68
CA CYS A 31 7.89 -8.90 3.68
C CYS A 31 6.49 -9.39 4.13
N MET A 32 5.59 -8.47 4.45
CA MET A 32 4.21 -8.80 4.85
C MET A 32 3.44 -9.54 3.75
N LEU A 33 3.60 -9.16 2.48
CA LEU A 33 2.98 -9.86 1.35
C LEU A 33 3.51 -11.29 1.18
N ILE A 34 4.81 -11.49 1.39
CA ILE A 34 5.42 -12.84 1.36
C ILE A 34 4.88 -13.69 2.49
N VAL A 35 4.82 -13.16 3.71
CA VAL A 35 4.25 -13.87 4.87
C VAL A 35 2.79 -14.22 4.61
N TYR A 36 1.99 -13.27 4.09
CA TYR A 36 0.61 -13.51 3.71
C TYR A 36 0.48 -14.66 2.70
N PHE A 37 1.30 -14.65 1.65
CA PHE A 37 1.30 -15.72 0.64
C PHE A 37 1.64 -17.08 1.25
N ILE A 38 2.68 -17.17 2.08
CA ILE A 38 3.09 -18.43 2.73
C ILE A 38 1.98 -18.95 3.64
N VAL A 39 1.41 -18.11 4.49
CA VAL A 39 0.32 -18.51 5.40
C VAL A 39 -0.86 -19.04 4.61
N LYS A 40 -1.21 -18.40 3.48
CA LYS A 40 -2.30 -18.85 2.63
C LYS A 40 -2.02 -20.23 2.01
N MET A 41 -0.80 -20.44 1.51
CA MET A 41 -0.40 -21.74 0.96
C MET A 41 -0.41 -22.86 2.03
N ILE A 42 -0.01 -22.54 3.26
CA ILE A 42 -0.09 -23.47 4.40
C ILE A 42 -1.54 -23.80 4.74
N ASP A 43 -2.43 -22.82 4.80
CA ASP A 43 -3.86 -23.04 5.08
C ASP A 43 -4.51 -23.94 4.01
N LEU A 44 -4.21 -23.71 2.72
CA LEU A 44 -4.70 -24.57 1.63
C LEU A 44 -4.19 -26.00 1.74
N ASN A 45 -2.91 -26.19 2.11
CA ASN A 45 -2.32 -27.51 2.27
C ASN A 45 -2.91 -28.24 3.50
N TYR A 46 -3.03 -27.53 4.63
CA TYR A 46 -3.60 -28.09 5.87
C TYR A 46 -5.04 -28.57 5.68
N ARG A 47 -5.84 -27.84 4.91
CA ARG A 47 -7.23 -28.22 4.56
C ARG A 47 -7.31 -29.33 3.50
N GLY A 48 -6.19 -29.70 2.88
CA GLY A 48 -6.16 -30.70 1.81
C GLY A 48 -6.87 -30.29 0.51
N VAL A 49 -7.21 -29.00 0.36
CA VAL A 49 -7.98 -28.48 -0.79
C VAL A 49 -7.09 -27.89 -1.89
N TYR A 50 -5.80 -28.22 -1.88
CA TYR A 50 -4.83 -27.71 -2.86
C TYR A 50 -5.25 -28.01 -4.32
N SER A 51 -5.89 -29.16 -4.54
CA SER A 51 -6.44 -29.53 -5.86
C SER A 51 -7.64 -28.70 -6.28
N MET A 52 -8.45 -28.19 -5.34
CA MET A 52 -9.59 -27.31 -5.66
C MET A 52 -9.11 -25.95 -6.19
N ALA A 53 -7.92 -25.51 -5.81
CA ALA A 53 -7.33 -24.27 -6.32
C ALA A 53 -7.03 -24.31 -7.83
N PHE A 54 -7.01 -25.50 -8.45
CA PHE A 54 -6.77 -25.70 -9.89
C PHE A 54 -7.95 -26.39 -10.62
N ASN A 55 -9.11 -26.50 -9.99
CA ASN A 55 -10.29 -27.16 -10.58
C ASN A 55 -10.95 -26.31 -11.69
N GLY A 56 -10.49 -25.07 -11.93
CA GLY A 56 -11.01 -24.21 -12.99
C GLY A 56 -12.42 -23.66 -12.72
N SER A 57 -12.92 -23.83 -11.50
CA SER A 57 -14.14 -23.16 -11.05
C SER A 57 -13.94 -21.64 -11.01
N PHE A 58 -15.03 -20.89 -11.04
CA PHE A 58 -14.98 -19.42 -10.95
C PHE A 58 -14.20 -18.95 -9.71
N GLU A 59 -14.41 -19.60 -8.57
CA GLU A 59 -13.72 -19.31 -7.30
C GLU A 59 -12.22 -19.61 -7.38
N SER A 60 -11.84 -20.73 -7.99
CA SER A 60 -10.44 -21.13 -8.22
C SER A 60 -9.71 -20.15 -9.13
N ASN A 61 -10.34 -19.72 -10.23
CA ASN A 61 -9.75 -18.72 -11.13
C ASN A 61 -9.61 -17.35 -10.44
N MET A 62 -10.61 -16.90 -9.68
CA MET A 62 -10.52 -15.66 -8.90
C MET A 62 -9.41 -15.72 -7.85
N PHE A 63 -9.24 -16.86 -7.17
CA PHE A 63 -8.13 -17.08 -6.23
C PHE A 63 -6.77 -17.02 -6.94
N LEU A 64 -6.63 -17.64 -8.11
CA LEU A 64 -5.38 -17.59 -8.88
C LEU A 64 -5.05 -16.17 -9.36
N VAL A 65 -6.05 -15.42 -9.84
CA VAL A 65 -5.86 -14.00 -10.20
C VAL A 65 -5.41 -13.20 -8.97
N GLU A 66 -6.03 -13.43 -7.81
CA GLU A 66 -5.63 -12.78 -6.57
C GLU A 66 -4.17 -13.07 -6.20
N MET A 67 -3.77 -14.34 -6.19
CA MET A 67 -2.42 -14.73 -5.79
C MET A 67 -1.37 -14.30 -6.81
N ILE A 68 -1.63 -14.45 -8.11
CA ILE A 68 -0.65 -14.17 -9.15
C ILE A 68 -0.58 -12.67 -9.41
N LEU A 69 -1.70 -12.03 -9.73
CA LEU A 69 -1.72 -10.64 -10.18
C LEU A 69 -1.56 -9.66 -9.02
N PHE A 70 -2.17 -9.94 -7.88
CA PHE A 70 -2.25 -8.95 -6.80
C PHE A 70 -1.31 -9.21 -5.62
N VAL A 71 -0.73 -10.40 -5.51
CA VAL A 71 0.28 -10.72 -4.49
C VAL A 71 1.66 -10.89 -5.11
N LEU A 72 1.82 -11.79 -6.09
CA LEU A 72 3.14 -12.06 -6.68
C LEU A 72 3.69 -10.87 -7.49
N VAL A 73 2.89 -10.25 -8.38
CA VAL A 73 3.36 -9.09 -9.17
C VAL A 73 3.88 -7.94 -8.28
N PRO A 74 3.17 -7.46 -7.26
CA PRO A 74 3.71 -6.40 -6.41
C PRO A 74 4.94 -6.84 -5.60
N ILE A 75 5.04 -8.12 -5.19
CA ILE A 75 6.26 -8.65 -4.56
C ILE A 75 7.45 -8.51 -5.53
N PHE A 76 7.30 -8.92 -6.80
CA PHE A 76 8.35 -8.78 -7.81
C PHE A 76 8.68 -7.32 -8.12
N MET A 77 7.66 -6.45 -8.21
CA MET A 77 7.87 -5.01 -8.41
C MET A 77 8.67 -4.39 -7.26
N TYR A 78 8.38 -4.75 -6.01
CA TYR A 78 9.13 -4.26 -4.84
C TYR A 78 10.52 -4.87 -4.70
N ALA A 79 10.74 -6.08 -5.23
CA ALA A 79 12.05 -6.72 -5.26
C ALA A 79 13.04 -5.97 -6.19
N ILE A 80 12.54 -5.31 -7.24
CA ILE A 80 13.37 -4.59 -8.22
C ILE A 80 13.73 -3.20 -7.67
N PRO A 81 15.01 -2.90 -7.37
CA PRO A 81 15.42 -1.61 -6.78
C PRO A 81 15.12 -0.40 -7.67
N ALA A 82 15.12 -0.59 -9.00
CA ALA A 82 14.81 0.46 -9.98
C ALA A 82 13.35 0.94 -9.87
N ILE A 83 12.43 0.04 -9.54
CA ILE A 83 10.99 0.35 -9.38
C ILE A 83 10.75 0.94 -7.98
N ARG A 84 11.44 0.41 -6.95
CA ARG A 84 11.34 0.90 -5.55
C ARG A 84 11.86 2.32 -5.35
N ASN A 85 12.83 2.76 -6.15
CA ASN A 85 13.39 4.11 -6.04
C ASN A 85 12.67 5.14 -6.92
N THR A 86 11.69 4.71 -7.72
CA THR A 86 10.93 5.58 -8.62
C THR A 86 9.54 5.84 -8.04
N GLN A 87 9.15 7.12 -7.91
CA GLN A 87 7.83 7.56 -7.42
C GLN A 87 6.67 6.82 -8.11
N TRP A 88 6.70 6.74 -9.45
CA TRP A 88 5.69 6.05 -10.24
C TRP A 88 5.66 4.54 -10.01
N GLY A 89 6.83 3.91 -9.84
CA GLY A 89 6.95 2.48 -9.57
C GLY A 89 6.37 2.09 -8.22
N VAL A 90 6.67 2.88 -7.20
CA VAL A 90 6.12 2.70 -5.85
C VAL A 90 4.61 2.96 -5.82
N LEU A 91 4.12 3.98 -6.51
CA LEU A 91 2.69 4.30 -6.58
C LEU A 91 1.89 3.17 -7.26
N THR A 92 2.34 2.74 -8.44
CA THR A 92 1.68 1.67 -9.21
C THR A 92 1.63 0.34 -8.43
N ALA A 93 2.74 -0.07 -7.83
CA ALA A 93 2.77 -1.26 -6.98
C ALA A 93 1.84 -1.11 -5.77
N SER A 94 1.80 0.08 -5.14
CA SER A 94 0.92 0.33 -3.99
C SER A 94 -0.56 0.30 -4.36
N ILE A 95 -0.93 0.81 -5.54
CA ILE A 95 -2.30 0.72 -6.09
C ILE A 95 -2.66 -0.74 -6.31
N LEU A 96 -1.75 -1.52 -6.90
CA LEU A 96 -1.97 -2.93 -7.16
C LEU A 96 -2.20 -3.72 -5.85
N VAL A 97 -1.42 -3.45 -4.80
CA VAL A 97 -1.63 -4.06 -3.48
C VAL A 97 -2.99 -3.68 -2.90
N VAL A 98 -3.39 -2.40 -2.96
CA VAL A 98 -4.69 -1.97 -2.44
C VAL A 98 -5.83 -2.61 -3.22
N ALA A 99 -5.74 -2.63 -4.56
CA ALA A 99 -6.70 -3.33 -5.41
C ALA A 99 -6.76 -4.83 -5.06
N GLY A 100 -5.61 -5.44 -4.77
CA GLY A 100 -5.51 -6.81 -4.28
C GLY A 100 -6.24 -7.08 -2.98
N VAL A 101 -6.09 -6.20 -1.98
CA VAL A 101 -6.79 -6.32 -0.69
C VAL A 101 -8.30 -6.16 -0.89
N VAL A 102 -8.73 -5.22 -1.72
CA VAL A 102 -10.16 -5.05 -2.06
C VAL A 102 -10.67 -6.29 -2.77
N PHE A 103 -9.93 -6.80 -3.76
CA PHE A 103 -10.30 -8.00 -4.51
C PHE A 103 -10.36 -9.24 -3.60
N ASN A 104 -9.42 -9.40 -2.68
CA ASN A 104 -9.47 -10.46 -1.66
C ASN A 104 -10.75 -10.36 -0.81
N ARG A 105 -11.12 -9.16 -0.38
CA ARG A 105 -12.35 -8.95 0.39
C ARG A 105 -13.60 -9.26 -0.45
N MET A 106 -13.62 -8.86 -1.72
CA MET A 106 -14.72 -9.19 -2.63
C MET A 106 -14.81 -10.70 -2.87
N ASN A 107 -13.69 -11.39 -3.08
CA ASN A 107 -13.66 -12.85 -3.23
C ASN A 107 -14.27 -13.53 -2.00
N VAL A 108 -13.84 -13.16 -0.79
CA VAL A 108 -14.37 -13.75 0.46
C VAL A 108 -15.88 -13.47 0.63
N VAL A 109 -16.34 -12.26 0.30
CA VAL A 109 -17.77 -11.91 0.36
C VAL A 109 -18.57 -12.69 -0.67
N PHE A 110 -18.12 -12.72 -1.92
CA PHE A 110 -18.86 -13.36 -3.00
C PHE A 110 -18.85 -14.88 -2.89
N THR A 111 -17.70 -15.51 -2.72
CA THR A 111 -17.60 -16.98 -2.67
C THR A 111 -18.09 -17.52 -1.32
N GLY A 112 -17.76 -16.85 -0.22
CA GLY A 112 -18.20 -17.23 1.12
C GLY A 112 -19.71 -17.09 1.33
N MET A 113 -20.33 -16.01 0.83
CA MET A 113 -21.79 -15.87 0.93
C MET A 113 -22.55 -16.57 -0.18
N ALA A 114 -21.99 -16.76 -1.39
CA ALA A 114 -22.67 -17.52 -2.43
C ALA A 114 -22.94 -18.97 -2.00
N GLN A 115 -21.98 -19.59 -1.30
CA GLN A 115 -22.16 -20.93 -0.73
C GLN A 115 -23.25 -20.96 0.36
N SER A 116 -23.35 -19.91 1.17
CA SER A 116 -24.37 -19.79 2.23
C SER A 116 -25.76 -19.39 1.70
N ALA A 117 -25.84 -18.65 0.61
CA ALA A 117 -27.07 -18.09 0.04
C ALA A 117 -27.68 -18.97 -1.07
N GLY A 118 -27.02 -20.08 -1.44
CA GLY A 118 -27.52 -21.03 -2.44
C GLY A 118 -27.49 -20.51 -3.88
N GLY A 119 -26.66 -19.51 -4.20
CA GLY A 119 -26.61 -18.89 -5.53
C GLY A 119 -25.69 -17.67 -5.61
N HIS A 120 -25.78 -16.90 -6.71
CA HIS A 120 -24.98 -15.68 -6.92
C HIS A 120 -25.34 -14.59 -5.88
N TYR A 121 -24.44 -14.31 -4.95
CA TYR A 121 -24.58 -13.19 -4.02
C TYR A 121 -24.18 -11.88 -4.71
N PHE A 122 -25.05 -10.88 -4.70
CA PHE A 122 -24.71 -9.53 -5.12
C PHE A 122 -25.02 -8.56 -3.97
N PRO A 123 -24.03 -7.80 -3.48
CA PRO A 123 -24.23 -6.95 -2.31
C PRO A 123 -25.30 -5.89 -2.57
N SER A 124 -26.16 -5.69 -1.58
CA SER A 124 -27.22 -4.69 -1.63
C SER A 124 -26.67 -3.27 -1.54
N ILE A 125 -27.44 -2.30 -2.04
CA ILE A 125 -27.10 -0.86 -1.91
C ILE A 125 -26.83 -0.48 -0.44
N TRP A 126 -27.51 -1.10 0.51
CA TRP A 126 -27.34 -0.83 1.94
C TRP A 126 -25.98 -1.32 2.47
N GLU A 127 -25.47 -2.45 1.98
CA GLU A 127 -24.13 -2.94 2.36
C GLU A 127 -23.03 -2.03 1.83
N TRP A 128 -23.21 -1.49 0.62
CA TRP A 128 -22.32 -0.47 0.06
C TRP A 128 -22.36 0.81 0.89
N LEU A 129 -23.55 1.28 1.27
CA LEU A 129 -23.72 2.47 2.11
C LEU A 129 -23.05 2.29 3.49
N ILE A 130 -23.22 1.14 4.14
CA ILE A 130 -22.59 0.86 5.44
C ILE A 130 -21.08 0.81 5.28
N THR A 131 -20.57 0.13 4.25
CA THR A 131 -19.14 0.06 3.99
C THR A 131 -18.57 1.46 3.77
N LEU A 132 -19.14 2.25 2.85
CA LEU A 132 -18.70 3.61 2.58
C LEU A 132 -18.82 4.50 3.82
N GLY A 133 -19.89 4.37 4.60
CA GLY A 133 -20.08 5.09 5.87
C GLY A 133 -18.96 4.79 6.87
N MET A 134 -18.57 3.53 7.01
CA MET A 134 -17.43 3.16 7.88
C MET A 134 -16.11 3.78 7.40
N TRP A 135 -15.85 3.79 6.10
CA TRP A 135 -14.68 4.46 5.52
C TRP A 135 -14.70 5.97 5.75
N SER A 136 -15.86 6.62 5.60
CA SER A 136 -16.03 8.05 5.88
C SER A 136 -15.80 8.40 7.34
N VAL A 137 -16.32 7.59 8.28
CA VAL A 137 -16.09 7.78 9.72
C VAL A 137 -14.60 7.64 10.05
N LEU A 138 -13.91 6.66 9.47
CA LEU A 138 -12.48 6.48 9.66
C LEU A 138 -11.68 7.69 9.14
N ALA A 139 -12.03 8.19 7.95
CA ALA A 139 -11.39 9.38 7.37
C ALA A 139 -11.64 10.64 8.21
N LEU A 140 -12.87 10.82 8.71
CA LEU A 140 -13.24 11.95 9.56
C LEU A 140 -12.53 11.88 10.92
N ALA A 141 -12.41 10.69 11.52
CA ALA A 141 -11.65 10.49 12.74
C ALA A 141 -10.15 10.82 12.54
N TYR A 142 -9.57 10.41 11.41
CA TYR A 142 -8.20 10.77 11.06
C TYR A 142 -8.02 12.30 10.94
N LEU A 143 -8.93 12.98 10.22
CA LEU A 143 -8.88 14.44 10.06
C LEU A 143 -9.01 15.15 11.41
N PHE A 144 -9.97 14.72 12.24
CA PHE A 144 -10.17 15.24 13.59
C PHE A 144 -8.88 15.13 14.41
N VAL A 145 -8.20 13.98 14.38
CA VAL A 145 -6.95 13.77 15.12
C VAL A 145 -5.84 14.69 14.60
N VAL A 146 -5.66 14.81 13.28
CA VAL A 146 -4.61 15.67 12.70
C VAL A 146 -4.84 17.16 12.97
N GLU A 147 -6.10 17.61 13.01
CA GLU A 147 -6.43 19.02 13.25
C GLU A 147 -6.39 19.40 14.74
N ASN A 148 -6.73 18.46 15.64
CA ASN A 148 -6.74 18.73 17.08
C ASN A 148 -5.40 18.46 17.79
N PHE A 149 -4.50 17.66 17.21
CA PHE A 149 -3.20 17.34 17.81
C PHE A 149 -2.04 17.81 16.92
N PRO A 150 -0.94 18.33 17.51
CA PRO A 150 0.25 18.76 16.77
C PRO A 150 1.08 17.55 16.31
N ILE A 151 0.53 16.77 15.37
CA ILE A 151 1.15 15.54 14.84
C ILE A 151 2.03 15.88 13.63
N LEU A 152 1.65 16.88 12.85
CA LEU A 152 2.47 17.41 11.77
C LEU A 152 3.51 18.36 12.38
N VAL A 153 4.64 17.78 12.80
CA VAL A 153 5.85 18.56 13.09
C VAL A 153 6.15 19.38 11.84
N LYS A 154 6.16 20.71 11.96
CA LYS A 154 6.76 21.58 10.95
C LYS A 154 8.17 21.05 10.75
N GLU A 155 8.52 20.59 9.55
CA GLU A 155 9.90 20.31 9.21
C GLU A 155 10.67 21.61 9.41
N ASP A 156 11.35 21.73 10.55
CA ASP A 156 12.34 22.75 10.79
C ASP A 156 13.48 22.47 9.81
N HIS A 157 13.53 23.28 8.75
CA HIS A 157 14.70 23.63 7.94
C HIS A 157 16.00 22.83 8.17
N GLU A 158 16.08 21.56 7.76
CA GLU A 158 17.37 20.86 7.57
C GLU A 158 18.09 21.31 6.26
N GLN A 159 17.92 22.57 5.85
CA GLN A 159 18.71 23.19 4.77
C GLN A 159 19.72 24.25 5.25
N GLU A 160 19.77 24.59 6.53
CA GLU A 160 20.80 25.53 7.04
C GLU A 160 22.17 24.88 7.32
N GLY A 161 22.26 23.54 7.35
CA GLY A 161 23.52 22.83 7.62
C GLY A 161 24.51 22.76 6.46
N LEU A 162 24.11 23.03 5.21
CA LEU A 162 24.99 22.87 4.03
C LEU A 162 25.49 24.21 3.44
N SER A 163 25.00 25.36 3.92
CA SER A 163 25.40 26.68 3.43
C SER A 163 26.45 27.38 4.31
N SER A 164 26.66 26.96 5.56
CA SER A 164 27.62 27.60 6.47
C SER A 164 29.07 27.10 6.28
N GLY A 165 29.27 25.97 5.61
CA GLY A 165 30.59 25.35 5.42
C GLY A 165 31.38 25.79 4.18
N LYS A 166 30.84 26.69 3.33
CA LYS A 166 31.47 27.05 2.04
C LYS A 166 31.93 28.51 1.89
N SER A 167 31.80 29.34 2.93
CA SER A 167 32.20 30.76 2.87
C SER A 167 33.49 31.13 3.62
N VAL A 168 34.31 30.16 4.06
CA VAL A 168 35.53 30.45 4.85
C VAL A 168 36.85 30.15 4.11
N SER A 169 36.86 29.71 2.83
CA SER A 169 38.12 29.39 2.12
C SER A 169 38.54 30.31 0.96
N THR A 170 37.99 31.52 0.82
CA THR A 170 38.45 32.46 -0.21
C THR A 170 38.80 33.79 0.40
N GLY A 171 40.05 33.95 0.81
CA GLY A 171 40.51 35.23 1.36
C GLY A 171 41.93 35.24 1.94
N ARG A 172 42.93 34.66 1.24
CA ARG A 172 44.33 35.10 1.37
C ARG A 172 45.19 34.53 0.25
N SER A 173 45.28 35.29 -0.84
CA SER A 173 46.51 35.41 -1.60
C SER A 173 46.89 36.88 -1.60
N VAL A 174 48.20 37.12 -1.58
CA VAL A 174 48.95 38.35 -1.88
C VAL A 174 49.56 39.08 -0.67
N GLU A 175 50.88 39.32 -0.81
CA GLU A 175 51.82 40.19 -0.08
C GLU A 175 52.50 39.67 1.20
N ALA A 176 53.67 39.04 1.04
CA ALA A 176 55.02 39.65 1.17
C ALA A 176 56.12 38.60 0.94
#